data_AF-A0A653CCL9-F1
#
_entry.id   AF-A0A653CCL9-F1
#
_cell.length_a   1.000
_cell.length_b   1.000
_cell.length_c   1.000
_cell.angle_alpha   90.00
_cell.angle_beta   90.00
_cell.angle_gamma   90.00
#
_symmetry.space_group_name_H-M   'P 1'
#
loop_
_entity.id
_entity.type
_entity.pdbx_description
1 polymer ?
#
loop_
_entity_poly.entity_id
_entity_poly.type
_entity_poly.pdbx_seq_one_letter_code
_entity_poly.pdbx_strand_id
1 'polypeptide(L)'
;MGLCPACQKRVQTSKYGKAALYLDHISEVAQYVKDNYPTIKIIIWDDMLRNIELNILQEYYIGNLVEPMIWHYNSSDTFQLGGALWEKYSNIFSNVWAATAYKGATSSCQLIPVIRYHISNHEAWLTELGTHGGKIVNFRGVALTGWSRFDHYATLCELLPCGIPSLCLCLKTWLAGGYTQDLHDTVGKLLGYENSFPSVDCVQPKPCLPLPQLTFPGWQIFVGFEWLTNLRFRYRNIANSDQILTWLNTWQIANNYTNPMQIDAILPVISELLIEVTSIENYLKANLDQLYFNHTIDELIGTLIVPVKQHLRQIKADCETQLAFGCRVRGSLPCQVGFNMR
;
A
#
# COMPACT_ATOMS: atom_id res chain seq x y z
N MET A 1 -7.27 -7.71 22.85
CA MET A 1 -7.82 -7.08 24.07
C MET A 1 -8.02 -8.13 25.15
N GLY A 2 -7.77 -7.80 26.43
CA GLY A 2 -8.06 -8.71 27.54
C GLY A 2 -6.97 -9.75 27.85
N LEU A 3 -5.72 -9.51 27.47
CA LEU A 3 -4.65 -10.52 27.54
C LEU A 3 -3.80 -10.45 28.81
N CYS A 4 -3.63 -9.27 29.42
CA CYS A 4 -2.86 -9.16 30.66
C CYS A 4 -3.68 -9.63 31.87
N PRO A 5 -3.05 -10.04 33.00
CA PRO A 5 -3.74 -10.61 34.15
C PRO A 5 -4.86 -9.73 34.72
N ALA A 6 -4.64 -8.41 34.77
CA ALA A 6 -5.65 -7.46 35.24
C ALA A 6 -6.89 -7.44 34.34
N CYS A 7 -6.70 -7.42 33.02
CA CYS A 7 -7.81 -7.41 32.08
C CYS A 7 -8.51 -8.78 32.02
N GLN A 8 -7.78 -9.88 32.14
CA GLN A 8 -8.37 -11.22 32.23
C GLN A 8 -9.31 -11.33 33.45
N LYS A 9 -8.86 -10.85 34.61
CA LYS A 9 -9.69 -10.79 35.81
C LYS A 9 -10.96 -9.98 35.57
N ARG A 10 -10.85 -8.76 35.02
CA ARG A 10 -12.02 -7.92 34.70
C ARG A 10 -13.00 -8.61 33.74
N VAL A 11 -12.49 -9.28 32.71
CA VAL A 11 -13.33 -10.03 31.74
C VAL A 11 -14.04 -11.20 32.43
N GLN A 12 -13.38 -11.92 33.34
CA GLN A 12 -14.00 -13.05 34.04
C GLN A 12 -15.06 -12.60 35.05
N THR A 13 -14.88 -11.44 35.69
CA THR A 13 -15.80 -10.96 36.73
C THR A 13 -16.94 -10.09 36.19
N SER A 14 -16.83 -9.58 34.96
CA SER A 14 -17.84 -8.67 34.40
C SER A 14 -19.00 -9.43 33.75
N LYS A 15 -20.23 -8.89 33.92
CA LYS A 15 -21.47 -9.36 33.30
C LYS A 15 -21.35 -9.55 31.78
N TYR A 16 -20.59 -8.68 31.11
CA TYR A 16 -20.45 -8.65 29.64
C TYR A 16 -19.03 -8.96 29.13
N GLY A 17 -18.17 -9.49 30.00
CA GLY A 17 -16.83 -9.93 29.64
C GLY A 17 -16.02 -8.88 28.88
N LYS A 18 -15.60 -9.21 27.65
CA LYS A 18 -14.78 -8.32 26.80
C LYS A 18 -15.53 -7.06 26.36
N ALA A 19 -16.84 -7.13 26.17
CA ALA A 19 -17.64 -5.97 25.78
C ALA A 19 -17.63 -4.92 26.89
N ALA A 20 -17.84 -5.34 28.14
CA ALA A 20 -17.71 -4.44 29.30
C ALA A 20 -16.30 -3.88 29.42
N LEU A 21 -15.24 -4.70 29.28
CA LEU A 21 -13.87 -4.20 29.35
C LEU A 21 -13.61 -3.04 28.37
N TYR A 22 -14.17 -3.11 27.16
CA TYR A 22 -14.10 -2.04 26.17
C TYR A 22 -14.99 -0.85 26.53
N LEU A 23 -16.28 -1.09 26.81
CA LEU A 23 -17.27 -0.04 27.04
C LEU A 23 -17.01 0.73 28.32
N ASP A 24 -16.56 0.08 29.40
CA ASP A 24 -16.15 0.74 30.65
C ASP A 24 -15.04 1.76 30.35
N HIS A 25 -14.01 1.33 29.62
CA HIS A 25 -12.88 2.18 29.25
C HIS A 25 -13.30 3.37 28.37
N ILE A 26 -14.05 3.11 27.29
CA ILE A 26 -14.53 4.18 26.40
C ILE A 26 -15.45 5.14 27.15
N SER A 27 -16.32 4.65 28.03
CA SER A 27 -17.24 5.50 28.79
C SER A 27 -16.48 6.38 29.78
N GLU A 28 -15.50 5.84 30.51
CA GLU A 28 -14.64 6.62 31.41
C GLU A 28 -13.88 7.72 30.66
N VAL A 29 -13.23 7.37 29.53
CA VAL A 29 -12.49 8.34 28.71
C VAL A 29 -13.43 9.40 28.13
N ALA A 30 -14.58 8.99 27.61
CA ALA A 30 -15.54 9.91 27.01
C ALA A 30 -16.14 10.86 28.04
N GLN A 31 -16.47 10.36 29.23
CA GLN A 31 -16.98 11.19 30.32
C GLN A 31 -15.94 12.20 30.78
N TYR A 32 -14.69 11.77 30.97
CA TYR A 32 -13.59 12.67 31.31
C TYR A 32 -13.44 13.82 30.29
N VAL A 33 -13.45 13.49 28.99
CA VAL A 33 -13.32 14.51 27.93
C VAL A 33 -14.51 15.47 27.97
N LYS A 34 -15.72 15.00 28.21
CA LYS A 34 -16.92 15.85 28.29
C LYS A 34 -16.92 16.78 29.51
N ASP A 35 -16.50 16.26 30.66
CA ASP A 35 -16.49 17.03 31.91
C ASP A 35 -15.48 18.18 31.84
N ASN A 36 -14.34 17.95 31.15
CA ASN A 36 -13.26 18.93 31.05
C ASN A 36 -13.32 19.78 29.76
N TYR A 37 -13.92 19.26 28.69
CA TYR A 37 -13.97 19.87 27.37
C TYR A 37 -15.34 19.67 26.70
N PRO A 38 -16.41 20.26 27.24
CA PRO A 38 -17.80 19.96 26.84
C PRO A 38 -18.13 20.31 25.37
N THR A 39 -17.30 21.12 24.71
CA THR A 39 -17.46 21.48 23.29
C THR A 39 -16.90 20.43 22.32
N ILE A 40 -16.05 19.51 22.80
CA ILE A 40 -15.42 18.50 21.96
C ILE A 40 -16.41 17.37 21.67
N LYS A 41 -16.52 17.02 20.39
CA LYS A 41 -17.24 15.82 19.94
C LYS A 41 -16.29 14.65 19.85
N ILE A 42 -16.74 13.51 20.37
CA ILE A 42 -15.94 12.30 20.48
C ILE A 42 -16.39 11.34 19.39
N ILE A 43 -15.49 11.04 18.48
CA ILE A 43 -15.71 10.08 17.39
C ILE A 43 -14.83 8.87 17.65
N ILE A 44 -15.38 7.67 17.53
CA ILE A 44 -14.64 6.42 17.70
C ILE A 44 -14.80 5.51 16.48
N TRP A 45 -13.78 4.73 16.16
CA TRP A 45 -13.89 3.67 15.17
C TRP A 45 -14.88 2.60 15.64
N ASP A 46 -15.73 2.13 14.73
CA ASP A 46 -16.87 1.28 15.08
C ASP A 46 -16.53 -0.20 15.26
N ASP A 47 -15.31 -0.64 14.92
CA ASP A 47 -14.85 -2.05 14.91
C ASP A 47 -15.31 -2.85 16.11
N MET A 48 -15.02 -2.30 17.29
CA MET A 48 -15.23 -2.97 18.56
C MET A 48 -16.72 -3.00 18.93
N LEU A 49 -17.55 -2.12 18.34
CA LEU A 49 -18.99 -2.06 18.55
C LEU A 49 -19.75 -3.08 17.71
N ARG A 50 -19.20 -3.52 16.56
CA ARG A 50 -19.88 -4.41 15.62
C ARG A 50 -20.32 -5.72 16.25
N ASN A 51 -19.50 -6.29 17.11
CA ASN A 51 -19.77 -7.57 17.78
C ASN A 51 -20.44 -7.43 19.15
N ILE A 52 -20.77 -6.22 19.57
CA ILE A 52 -21.49 -5.99 20.83
C ILE A 52 -23.00 -5.97 20.53
N GLU A 53 -23.74 -6.72 21.33
CA GLU A 53 -25.20 -6.84 21.26
C GLU A 53 -25.88 -5.48 21.52
N LEU A 54 -27.01 -5.25 20.84
CA LEU A 54 -27.76 -3.99 20.90
C LEU A 54 -28.12 -3.60 22.36
N ASN A 55 -28.64 -4.55 23.13
CA ASN A 55 -29.07 -4.32 24.51
C ASN A 55 -27.92 -3.90 25.44
N ILE A 56 -26.70 -4.42 25.21
CA ILE A 56 -25.52 -4.03 25.98
C ILE A 56 -25.15 -2.58 25.66
N LEU A 57 -25.15 -2.19 24.38
CA LEU A 57 -24.88 -0.81 23.98
C LEU A 57 -25.91 0.17 24.57
N GLN A 58 -27.19 -0.23 24.65
CA GLN A 58 -28.25 0.55 25.29
C GLN A 58 -28.04 0.70 26.80
N GLU A 59 -27.71 -0.38 27.50
CA GLU A 59 -27.46 -0.36 28.95
C GLU A 59 -26.30 0.56 29.33
N TYR A 60 -25.28 0.66 28.47
CA TYR A 60 -24.16 1.58 28.63
C TYR A 60 -24.46 3.04 28.24
N TYR A 61 -25.61 3.33 27.63
CA TYR A 61 -25.95 4.64 27.10
C TYR A 61 -24.86 5.23 26.18
N ILE A 62 -24.13 4.36 25.47
CA ILE A 62 -22.92 4.74 24.72
C ILE A 62 -23.21 5.76 23.62
N GLY A 63 -24.41 5.71 23.04
CA GLY A 63 -24.85 6.65 22.01
C GLY A 63 -24.98 8.09 22.50
N ASN A 64 -25.08 8.31 23.81
CA ASN A 64 -25.03 9.64 24.40
C ASN A 64 -23.58 10.13 24.53
N LEU A 65 -22.59 9.25 24.54
CA LEU A 65 -21.19 9.56 24.85
C LEU A 65 -20.35 9.83 23.60
N VAL A 66 -20.55 9.06 22.53
CA VAL A 66 -19.68 9.05 21.34
C VAL A 66 -20.48 8.91 20.05
N GLU A 67 -19.87 9.30 18.93
CA GLU A 67 -20.39 9.10 17.57
C GLU A 67 -19.52 8.05 16.85
N PRO A 68 -20.09 7.01 16.20
CA PRO A 68 -19.30 6.00 15.51
C PRO A 68 -18.84 6.50 14.13
N MET A 69 -17.59 6.21 13.81
CA MET A 69 -17.01 6.26 12.47
C MET A 69 -17.04 4.87 11.87
N ILE A 70 -18.03 4.62 11.02
CA ILE A 70 -18.24 3.35 10.34
C ILE A 70 -17.27 3.25 9.17
N TRP A 71 -16.39 2.26 9.15
CA TRP A 71 -15.40 2.14 8.07
C TRP A 71 -15.49 0.82 7.32
N HIS A 72 -15.20 0.86 6.02
CA HIS A 72 -15.13 -0.34 5.19
C HIS A 72 -14.31 0.00 3.96
N TYR A 73 -13.23 -0.75 3.74
CA TYR A 73 -12.25 -0.41 2.70
C TYR A 73 -12.25 -1.34 1.50
N ASN A 74 -13.08 -2.40 1.51
CA ASN A 74 -13.14 -3.32 0.38
C ASN A 74 -13.78 -2.69 -0.86
N SER A 75 -13.38 -3.19 -2.03
CA SER A 75 -14.07 -2.92 -3.30
C SER A 75 -15.52 -3.41 -3.27
N SER A 76 -16.32 -2.95 -4.23
CA SER A 76 -17.72 -3.34 -4.42
C SER A 76 -17.95 -4.85 -4.42
N ASP A 77 -17.01 -5.63 -4.95
CA ASP A 77 -17.14 -7.08 -5.07
C ASP A 77 -17.20 -7.80 -3.72
N THR A 78 -16.63 -7.18 -2.68
CA THR A 78 -16.53 -7.75 -1.32
C THR A 78 -16.96 -6.75 -0.24
N PHE A 79 -17.72 -5.73 -0.62
CA PHE A 79 -18.22 -4.69 0.29
C PHE A 79 -19.44 -5.22 1.05
N GLN A 80 -19.35 -5.34 2.38
CA GLN A 80 -20.44 -5.87 3.20
C GLN A 80 -20.48 -5.23 4.60
N LEU A 81 -21.38 -4.27 4.79
CA LEU A 81 -21.76 -3.78 6.12
C LEU A 81 -23.12 -4.36 6.56
N GLY A 82 -24.08 -4.39 5.63
CA GLY A 82 -25.36 -5.08 5.78
C GLY A 82 -26.41 -4.28 6.57
N GLY A 83 -27.68 -4.45 6.21
CA GLY A 83 -28.79 -3.68 6.79
C GLY A 83 -28.95 -3.82 8.32
N ALA A 84 -28.56 -4.96 8.88
CA ALA A 84 -28.61 -5.21 10.33
C ALA A 84 -27.67 -4.29 11.12
N LEU A 85 -26.51 -3.91 10.56
CA LEU A 85 -25.61 -2.95 11.19
C LEU A 85 -26.28 -1.59 11.33
N TRP A 86 -26.89 -1.11 10.24
CA TRP A 86 -27.58 0.19 10.21
C TRP A 86 -28.80 0.21 11.10
N GLU A 87 -29.57 -0.88 11.19
CA GLU A 87 -30.67 -1.03 12.14
C GLU A 87 -30.17 -1.00 13.58
N LYS A 88 -29.08 -1.73 13.89
CA LYS A 88 -28.50 -1.67 15.22
C LYS A 88 -28.05 -0.25 15.56
N TYR A 89 -27.31 0.40 14.67
CA TYR A 89 -26.76 1.72 14.94
C TYR A 89 -27.82 2.82 14.97
N SER A 90 -28.89 2.75 14.17
CA SER A 90 -29.99 3.71 14.26
C SER A 90 -30.71 3.68 15.60
N ASN A 91 -30.73 2.53 16.28
CA ASN A 91 -31.31 2.37 17.62
C ASN A 91 -30.39 2.83 18.77
N ILE A 92 -29.11 3.12 18.48
CA ILE A 92 -28.13 3.54 19.50
C ILE A 92 -27.68 4.98 19.29
N PHE A 93 -27.34 5.36 18.05
CA PHE A 93 -26.64 6.58 17.73
C PHE A 93 -27.51 7.51 16.87
N SER A 94 -27.69 8.75 17.32
CA SER A 94 -28.37 9.78 16.49
C SER A 94 -27.47 10.32 15.39
N ASN A 95 -26.15 10.31 15.60
CA ASN A 95 -25.16 10.84 14.68
C ASN A 95 -24.17 9.74 14.30
N VAL A 96 -23.88 9.56 13.01
CA VAL A 96 -22.84 8.65 12.54
C VAL A 96 -21.98 9.31 11.46
N TRP A 97 -20.77 8.77 11.29
CA TRP A 97 -19.83 9.13 10.24
C TRP A 97 -19.46 7.90 9.42
N ALA A 98 -18.98 8.10 8.19
CA ALA A 98 -18.36 7.02 7.43
C ALA A 98 -16.89 7.31 7.11
N ALA A 99 -16.12 6.24 6.92
CA ALA A 99 -14.75 6.33 6.43
C ALA A 99 -14.54 5.40 5.24
N THR A 100 -14.12 6.00 4.12
CA THR A 100 -13.65 5.33 2.91
C THR A 100 -12.12 5.33 2.89
N ALA A 101 -11.50 4.69 1.90
CA ALA A 101 -10.05 4.76 1.69
C ALA A 101 -9.70 5.13 0.25
N TYR A 102 -8.80 6.11 0.07
CA TYR A 102 -8.26 6.47 -1.25
C TYR A 102 -6.87 5.89 -1.52
N LYS A 103 -6.18 5.42 -0.47
CA LYS A 103 -4.90 4.70 -0.54
C LYS A 103 -4.75 3.84 0.71
N GLY A 104 -3.81 2.90 0.68
CA GLY A 104 -3.66 1.90 1.74
C GLY A 104 -4.75 0.83 1.63
N ALA A 105 -4.89 -0.02 2.65
CA ALA A 105 -5.98 -1.01 2.75
C ALA A 105 -6.10 -2.03 1.59
N THR A 106 -5.14 -2.09 0.66
CA THR A 106 -5.07 -3.10 -0.41
C THR A 106 -3.95 -4.11 -0.14
N SER A 107 -2.72 -3.64 0.05
CA SER A 107 -1.56 -4.47 0.36
C SER A 107 -0.55 -3.72 1.23
N SER A 108 0.07 -4.44 2.18
CA SER A 108 1.04 -3.88 3.12
C SER A 108 2.38 -3.48 2.50
N CYS A 109 2.63 -3.83 1.24
CA CYS A 109 3.84 -3.48 0.50
C CYS A 109 3.56 -2.82 -0.85
N GLN A 110 2.34 -2.30 -1.03
CA GLN A 110 1.95 -1.55 -2.22
C GLN A 110 2.71 -0.22 -2.30
N LEU A 111 3.26 0.11 -3.47
CA LEU A 111 3.99 1.37 -3.68
C LEU A 111 3.08 2.49 -4.19
N ILE A 112 2.17 2.14 -5.08
CA ILE A 112 1.23 3.05 -5.75
C ILE A 112 -0.18 2.47 -5.58
N PRO A 113 -1.18 3.27 -5.21
CA PRO A 113 -2.53 2.78 -5.01
C PRO A 113 -3.10 2.06 -6.23
N VAL A 114 -3.90 1.03 -5.96
CA VAL A 114 -4.75 0.41 -6.98
C VAL A 114 -6.00 1.29 -7.14
N ILE A 115 -5.90 2.30 -8.00
CA ILE A 115 -6.90 3.37 -8.13
C ILE A 115 -8.32 2.81 -8.37
N ARG A 116 -8.47 1.83 -9.28
CA ARG A 116 -9.78 1.22 -9.57
C ARG A 116 -10.43 0.61 -8.31
N TYR A 117 -9.64 -0.01 -7.45
CA TYR A 117 -10.12 -0.59 -6.20
C TYR A 117 -10.71 0.49 -5.28
N HIS A 118 -10.01 1.61 -5.13
CA HIS A 118 -10.46 2.70 -4.28
C HIS A 118 -11.68 3.43 -4.85
N ILE A 119 -11.74 3.63 -6.17
CA ILE A 119 -12.95 4.13 -6.84
C ILE A 119 -14.13 3.20 -6.57
N SER A 120 -13.95 1.89 -6.77
CA SER A 120 -14.97 0.87 -6.52
C SER A 120 -15.43 0.85 -5.05
N ASN A 121 -14.54 1.08 -4.08
CA ASN A 121 -14.91 1.26 -2.67
C ASN A 121 -15.83 2.48 -2.47
N HIS A 122 -15.55 3.60 -3.14
CA HIS A 122 -16.39 4.81 -3.03
C HIS A 122 -17.76 4.60 -3.69
N GLU A 123 -17.81 3.95 -4.86
CA GLU A 123 -19.07 3.57 -5.52
C GLU A 123 -19.91 2.66 -4.62
N ALA A 124 -19.30 1.66 -3.98
CA ALA A 124 -19.98 0.77 -3.04
C ALA A 124 -20.55 1.53 -1.82
N TRP A 125 -19.79 2.47 -1.26
CA TRP A 125 -20.28 3.32 -0.18
C TRP A 125 -21.44 4.21 -0.61
N LEU A 126 -21.41 4.79 -1.82
CA LEU A 126 -22.52 5.57 -2.35
C LEU A 126 -23.79 4.72 -2.48
N THR A 127 -23.68 3.48 -2.96
CA THR A 127 -24.80 2.53 -3.00
C THR A 127 -25.30 2.16 -1.60
N GLU A 128 -24.39 1.87 -0.66
CA GLU A 128 -24.72 1.52 0.72
C GLU A 128 -25.50 2.66 1.41
N LEU A 129 -25.01 3.90 1.30
CA LEU A 129 -25.67 5.06 1.88
C LEU A 129 -26.99 5.40 1.18
N GLY A 130 -27.08 5.19 -0.13
CA GLY A 130 -28.34 5.32 -0.86
C GLY A 130 -29.42 4.34 -0.38
N THR A 131 -29.00 3.15 0.07
CA THR A 131 -29.92 2.09 0.52
C THR A 131 -30.25 2.18 2.01
N HIS A 132 -29.27 2.53 2.84
CA HIS A 132 -29.39 2.43 4.30
C HIS A 132 -29.17 3.74 5.05
N GLY A 133 -28.58 4.76 4.43
CA GLY A 133 -28.26 6.03 5.08
C GLY A 133 -29.49 6.72 5.67
N GLY A 134 -30.67 6.57 5.06
CA GLY A 134 -31.93 7.12 5.55
C GLY A 134 -32.44 6.50 6.87
N LYS A 135 -31.84 5.40 7.35
CA LYS A 135 -32.15 4.82 8.66
C LYS A 135 -31.54 5.61 9.82
N ILE A 136 -30.50 6.40 9.55
CA ILE A 136 -29.80 7.20 10.57
C ILE A 136 -30.39 8.61 10.61
N VAL A 137 -30.61 9.14 11.82
CA VAL A 137 -31.15 10.50 12.01
C VAL A 137 -30.24 11.56 11.39
N ASN A 138 -28.95 11.55 11.74
CA ASN A 138 -27.98 12.51 11.21
C ASN A 138 -26.72 11.79 10.69
N PHE A 139 -26.60 11.67 9.38
CA PHE A 139 -25.33 11.30 8.76
C PHE A 139 -24.43 12.55 8.65
N ARG A 140 -23.33 12.57 9.38
CA ARG A 140 -22.55 13.80 9.63
C ARG A 140 -21.53 14.13 8.54
N GLY A 141 -20.98 13.10 7.89
CA GLY A 141 -19.98 13.28 6.85
C GLY A 141 -19.14 12.03 6.63
N VAL A 142 -18.20 12.15 5.69
CA VAL A 142 -17.32 11.06 5.27
C VAL A 142 -15.86 11.50 5.34
N ALA A 143 -15.01 10.66 5.91
CA ALA A 143 -13.57 10.81 5.91
C ALA A 143 -12.93 9.91 4.83
N LEU A 144 -12.13 10.49 3.94
CA LEU A 144 -11.32 9.74 3.00
C LEU A 144 -9.97 9.42 3.67
N THR A 145 -9.82 8.18 4.12
CA THR A 145 -8.61 7.74 4.82
C THR A 145 -7.49 7.34 3.85
N GLY A 146 -6.25 7.52 4.30
CA GLY A 146 -5.07 7.19 3.50
C GLY A 146 -3.96 6.57 4.35
N TRP A 147 -4.10 5.29 4.66
CA TRP A 147 -3.13 4.54 5.47
C TRP A 147 -1.79 4.44 4.75
N SER A 148 -0.70 4.41 5.52
CA SER A 148 0.68 4.23 4.99
C SER A 148 1.47 3.13 5.71
N ARG A 149 0.85 2.44 6.66
CA ARG A 149 1.43 1.32 7.40
C ARG A 149 0.31 0.50 8.02
N PHE A 150 0.46 -0.82 8.05
CA PHE A 150 -0.58 -1.73 8.57
C PHE A 150 -0.47 -1.98 10.08
N ASP A 151 0.75 -1.90 10.62
CA ASP A 151 1.04 -1.91 12.06
C ASP A 151 2.41 -1.25 12.30
N HIS A 152 2.89 -1.17 13.53
CA HIS A 152 4.16 -0.50 13.85
C HIS A 152 5.41 -1.15 13.21
N TYR A 153 5.35 -2.45 12.91
CA TYR A 153 6.48 -3.26 12.41
C TYR A 153 6.43 -3.48 10.89
N ALA A 154 5.25 -3.34 10.28
CA ALA A 154 5.09 -3.43 8.83
C ALA A 154 5.79 -2.26 8.13
N THR A 155 6.33 -2.49 6.93
CA THR A 155 6.98 -1.44 6.13
C THR A 155 6.00 -0.37 5.67
N LEU A 156 6.51 0.81 5.28
CA LEU A 156 5.69 1.84 4.64
C LEU A 156 5.10 1.37 3.30
N CYS A 157 3.85 1.76 3.05
CA CYS A 157 3.16 1.58 1.79
C CYS A 157 2.54 2.91 1.33
N GLU A 158 2.35 3.05 0.01
CA GLU A 158 1.59 4.12 -0.64
C GLU A 158 1.78 5.51 0.01
N LEU A 159 2.95 6.11 -0.20
CA LEU A 159 3.25 7.44 0.30
C LEU A 159 2.23 8.47 -0.19
N LEU A 160 2.05 9.57 0.56
CA LEU A 160 1.02 10.56 0.26
C LEU A 160 1.09 11.08 -1.20
N PRO A 161 2.26 11.49 -1.75
CA PRO A 161 2.33 11.92 -3.15
C PRO A 161 1.88 10.85 -4.15
N CYS A 162 2.18 9.58 -3.86
CA CYS A 162 1.72 8.45 -4.68
C CYS A 162 0.19 8.25 -4.60
N GLY A 163 -0.41 8.69 -3.50
CA GLY A 163 -1.84 8.65 -3.24
C GLY A 163 -2.67 9.75 -3.91
N ILE A 164 -2.06 10.85 -4.35
CA ILE A 164 -2.79 12.05 -4.79
C ILE A 164 -3.70 11.78 -6.01
N PRO A 165 -3.25 11.10 -7.08
CA PRO A 165 -4.14 10.79 -8.20
C PRO A 165 -5.38 9.98 -7.77
N SER A 166 -5.18 9.00 -6.88
CA SER A 166 -6.28 8.21 -6.31
C SER A 166 -7.22 9.06 -5.45
N LEU A 167 -6.67 9.95 -4.61
CA LEU A 167 -7.44 10.89 -3.81
C LEU A 167 -8.34 11.77 -4.68
N CYS A 168 -7.79 12.37 -5.74
CA CYS A 168 -8.54 13.25 -6.63
C CYS A 168 -9.69 12.52 -7.32
N LEU A 169 -9.43 11.29 -7.82
CA LEU A 169 -10.45 10.47 -8.44
C LEU A 169 -11.53 10.05 -7.44
N CYS A 170 -11.15 9.53 -6.28
CA CYS A 170 -12.08 9.12 -5.22
C CYS A 170 -12.98 10.28 -4.75
N LEU A 171 -12.38 11.46 -4.53
CA LEU A 171 -13.12 12.65 -4.12
C LEU A 171 -14.09 13.12 -5.22
N LYS A 172 -13.66 13.14 -6.48
CA LYS A 172 -14.52 13.53 -7.59
C LYS A 172 -15.64 12.52 -7.82
N THR A 173 -15.36 11.22 -7.76
CA THR A 173 -16.36 10.15 -7.78
C THR A 173 -17.40 10.34 -6.68
N TRP A 174 -16.96 10.64 -5.45
CA TRP A 174 -17.87 10.90 -4.33
C TRP A 174 -18.80 12.09 -4.60
N LEU A 175 -18.22 13.22 -5.02
CA LEU A 175 -18.98 14.45 -5.28
C LEU A 175 -19.95 14.33 -6.46
N ALA A 176 -19.61 13.53 -7.48
CA ALA A 176 -20.45 13.29 -8.64
C ALA A 176 -21.51 12.20 -8.42
N GLY A 177 -21.42 11.44 -7.33
CA GLY A 177 -22.29 10.28 -7.07
C GLY A 177 -21.95 9.05 -7.94
N GLY A 178 -20.75 8.99 -8.52
CA GLY A 178 -20.30 7.89 -9.36
C GLY A 178 -19.05 8.22 -10.18
N TYR A 179 -18.38 7.20 -10.71
CA TYR A 179 -17.23 7.38 -11.60
C TYR A 179 -17.68 7.45 -13.06
N THR A 180 -17.05 8.34 -13.85
CA THR A 180 -17.25 8.44 -15.29
C THR A 180 -15.93 8.70 -16.01
N GLN A 181 -15.89 8.43 -17.32
CA GLN A 181 -14.70 8.73 -18.12
C GLN A 181 -14.42 10.24 -18.20
N ASP A 182 -15.46 11.08 -18.33
CA ASP A 182 -15.31 12.54 -18.33
C ASP A 182 -14.67 13.07 -17.04
N LEU A 183 -15.02 12.45 -15.90
CA LEU A 183 -14.43 12.76 -14.61
C LEU A 183 -12.96 12.37 -14.57
N HIS A 184 -12.61 11.18 -15.08
CA HIS A 184 -11.23 10.72 -15.19
C HIS A 184 -10.38 11.70 -16.02
N ASP A 185 -10.86 12.09 -17.19
CA ASP A 185 -10.15 13.02 -18.07
C ASP A 185 -10.01 14.41 -17.44
N THR A 186 -11.05 14.87 -16.73
CA THR A 186 -11.02 16.14 -15.99
C THR A 186 -9.98 16.11 -14.87
N VAL A 187 -9.92 15.03 -14.10
CA VAL A 187 -8.92 14.85 -13.05
C VAL A 187 -7.52 14.77 -13.64
N GLY A 188 -7.35 14.07 -14.76
CA GLY A 188 -6.09 14.02 -15.50
C GLY A 188 -5.55 15.43 -15.82
N LYS A 189 -6.40 16.28 -16.41
CA LYS A 189 -6.04 17.67 -16.72
C LYS A 189 -5.67 18.47 -15.46
N LEU A 190 -6.42 18.30 -14.36
CA LEU A 190 -6.14 18.97 -13.09
C LEU A 190 -4.78 18.57 -12.50
N LEU A 191 -4.37 17.31 -12.68
CA LEU A 191 -3.08 16.78 -12.23
C LEU A 191 -1.91 17.15 -13.15
N GLY A 192 -2.17 17.82 -14.28
CA GLY A 192 -1.15 18.26 -15.23
C GLY A 192 -0.87 17.27 -16.37
N TYR A 193 -1.74 16.30 -16.63
CA TYR A 193 -1.60 15.43 -17.80
C TYR A 193 -2.07 16.16 -19.06
N GLU A 194 -1.16 16.40 -20.01
CA GLU A 194 -1.44 17.17 -21.24
C GLU A 194 -2.21 16.35 -22.30
N ASN A 195 -1.87 15.07 -22.47
CA ASN A 195 -2.38 14.25 -23.59
C ASN A 195 -3.18 13.03 -23.13
N SER A 196 -2.66 12.27 -22.16
CA SER A 196 -3.30 11.04 -21.69
C SER A 196 -2.99 10.83 -20.22
N PHE A 197 -4.05 10.77 -19.42
CA PHE A 197 -3.98 10.31 -18.04
C PHE A 197 -4.06 8.78 -18.04
N PRO A 198 -3.15 8.05 -17.36
CA PRO A 198 -3.18 6.60 -17.38
C PRO A 198 -4.52 6.04 -16.93
N SER A 199 -4.97 4.98 -17.62
CA SER A 199 -6.17 4.23 -17.24
C SER A 199 -6.08 3.76 -15.79
N VAL A 200 -7.20 3.78 -15.08
CA VAL A 200 -7.32 3.26 -13.71
C VAL A 200 -7.10 1.74 -13.64
N ASP A 201 -7.24 1.05 -14.77
CA ASP A 201 -7.03 -0.39 -14.93
C ASP A 201 -5.62 -0.75 -15.43
N CYS A 202 -4.72 0.24 -15.51
CA CYS A 202 -3.39 0.04 -16.06
C CYS A 202 -2.59 -0.96 -15.19
N VAL A 203 -2.26 -2.11 -15.79
CA VAL A 203 -1.43 -3.15 -15.19
C VAL A 203 0.05 -2.77 -15.31
N GLN A 204 0.83 -3.08 -14.29
CA GLN A 204 2.29 -2.91 -14.31
C GLN A 204 2.95 -3.97 -15.23
N PRO A 205 4.01 -3.63 -15.99
CA PRO A 205 4.72 -2.35 -16.00
C PRO A 205 4.00 -1.31 -16.87
N LYS A 206 4.02 -0.05 -16.43
CA LYS A 206 3.52 1.06 -17.23
C LYS A 206 4.50 1.38 -18.37
N PRO A 207 4.01 1.82 -19.56
CA PRO A 207 4.89 2.33 -20.60
C PRO A 207 5.81 3.43 -20.04
N CYS A 208 7.11 3.39 -20.38
CA CYS A 208 8.03 4.48 -20.05
C CYS A 208 7.66 5.71 -20.89
N LEU A 209 6.87 6.61 -20.31
CA LEU A 209 6.53 7.89 -20.92
C LEU A 209 7.66 8.90 -20.68
N PRO A 210 7.81 9.91 -21.54
CA PRO A 210 8.63 11.09 -21.24
C PRO A 210 8.25 11.65 -19.87
N LEU A 211 9.23 12.17 -19.13
CA LEU A 211 9.00 12.74 -17.79
C LEU A 211 7.82 13.71 -17.84
N PRO A 212 6.67 13.37 -17.21
CA PRO A 212 5.50 14.24 -17.28
C PRO A 212 5.77 15.47 -16.42
N GLN A 213 5.34 16.65 -16.88
CA GLN A 213 5.32 17.86 -16.04
C GLN A 213 3.98 17.93 -15.31
N LEU A 214 3.89 17.19 -14.22
CA LEU A 214 2.69 17.15 -13.38
C LEU A 214 2.66 18.38 -12.45
N THR A 215 1.47 18.76 -12.00
CA THR A 215 1.25 20.01 -11.26
C THR A 215 0.99 19.83 -9.77
N PHE A 216 0.75 18.60 -9.31
CA PHE A 216 0.42 18.34 -7.92
C PHE A 216 1.64 18.22 -6.99
N PRO A 217 1.54 18.59 -5.71
CA PRO A 217 2.67 18.55 -4.78
C PRO A 217 3.30 17.15 -4.65
N GLY A 218 4.63 17.07 -4.77
CA GLY A 218 5.36 15.81 -4.63
C GLY A 218 5.23 14.86 -5.82
N TRP A 219 4.75 15.32 -6.98
CA TRP A 219 4.63 14.50 -8.18
C TRP A 219 5.95 13.85 -8.61
N GLN A 220 7.09 14.48 -8.33
CA GLN A 220 8.42 13.90 -8.60
C GLN A 220 8.62 12.59 -7.85
N ILE A 221 8.14 12.51 -6.60
CA ILE A 221 8.18 11.28 -5.80
C ILE A 221 7.27 10.22 -6.44
N PHE A 222 6.04 10.60 -6.82
CA PHE A 222 5.12 9.68 -7.51
C PHE A 222 5.77 9.06 -8.76
N VAL A 223 6.35 9.89 -9.64
CA VAL A 223 7.05 9.43 -10.85
C VAL A 223 8.24 8.53 -10.50
N GLY A 224 9.03 8.88 -9.49
CA GLY A 224 10.14 8.04 -9.03
C GLY A 224 9.69 6.65 -8.57
N PHE A 225 8.53 6.56 -7.90
CA PHE A 225 7.93 5.28 -7.52
C PHE A 225 7.31 4.52 -8.71
N GLU A 226 6.84 5.20 -9.75
CA GLU A 226 6.44 4.55 -11.01
C GLU A 226 7.63 3.88 -11.68
N TRP A 227 8.75 4.60 -11.81
CA TRP A 227 9.99 4.04 -12.33
C TRP A 227 10.50 2.88 -11.48
N LEU A 228 10.47 3.01 -10.16
CA LEU A 228 10.88 1.93 -9.26
C LEU A 228 10.00 0.69 -9.42
N THR A 229 8.68 0.86 -9.61
CA THR A 229 7.76 -0.27 -9.81
C THR A 229 8.07 -1.00 -11.12
N ASN A 230 8.29 -0.26 -12.21
CA ASN A 230 8.70 -0.81 -13.50
C ASN A 230 10.06 -1.54 -13.42
N LEU A 231 11.05 -0.93 -12.75
CA LEU A 231 12.35 -1.56 -12.54
C LEU A 231 12.22 -2.84 -11.73
N ARG A 232 11.43 -2.86 -10.66
CA ARG A 232 11.22 -4.06 -9.83
C ARG A 232 10.57 -5.19 -10.61
N PHE A 233 9.63 -4.87 -11.51
CA PHE A 233 9.04 -5.86 -12.41
C PHE A 233 10.10 -6.47 -13.35
N ARG A 234 10.87 -5.64 -14.05
CA ARG A 234 11.97 -6.08 -14.94
C ARG A 234 13.02 -6.89 -14.18
N TYR A 235 13.46 -6.41 -13.03
CA TYR A 235 14.41 -7.09 -12.16
C TYR A 235 13.91 -8.49 -11.77
N ARG A 236 12.64 -8.63 -11.34
CA ARG A 236 12.08 -9.94 -10.98
C ARG A 236 12.05 -10.90 -12.17
N ASN A 237 11.68 -10.42 -13.35
CA ASN A 237 11.65 -11.24 -14.56
C ASN A 237 13.04 -11.70 -14.99
N ILE A 238 14.05 -10.82 -14.89
CA ILE A 238 15.44 -11.14 -15.23
C ILE A 238 16.05 -12.08 -14.19
N ALA A 239 15.94 -11.75 -12.90
CA ALA A 239 16.52 -12.52 -11.81
C ALA A 239 15.93 -13.95 -11.71
N ASN A 240 14.69 -14.15 -12.15
CA ASN A 240 14.05 -15.46 -12.21
C ASN A 240 13.89 -15.98 -13.65
N SER A 241 14.63 -15.44 -14.61
CA SER A 241 14.57 -15.90 -16.00
C SER A 241 15.16 -17.30 -16.14
N ASP A 242 14.67 -18.07 -17.12
CA ASP A 242 15.28 -19.34 -17.52
C ASP A 242 16.77 -19.17 -17.83
N GLN A 243 17.17 -17.99 -18.32
CA GLN A 243 18.56 -17.69 -18.61
C GLN A 243 19.44 -17.71 -17.35
N ILE A 244 19.01 -17.01 -16.29
CA ILE A 244 19.72 -17.04 -15.00
C ILE A 244 19.62 -18.42 -14.35
N LEU A 245 18.42 -19.00 -14.32
CA LEU A 245 18.17 -20.28 -13.64
C LEU A 245 18.89 -21.47 -14.30
N THR A 246 19.22 -21.39 -15.59
CA THR A 246 19.87 -22.47 -16.34
C THR A 246 21.37 -22.27 -16.55
N TRP A 247 21.86 -21.03 -16.64
CA TRP A 247 23.28 -20.75 -16.97
C TRP A 247 24.05 -19.92 -15.93
N LEU A 248 23.40 -19.49 -14.85
CA LEU A 248 24.03 -18.77 -13.74
C LEU A 248 23.41 -19.11 -12.38
N ASN A 249 22.87 -20.32 -12.20
CA ASN A 249 22.31 -20.70 -10.91
C ASN A 249 23.43 -20.98 -9.88
N THR A 250 23.05 -21.01 -8.59
CA THR A 250 23.99 -21.22 -7.48
C THR A 250 24.85 -22.47 -7.63
N TRP A 251 24.31 -23.57 -8.18
CA TRP A 251 25.09 -24.80 -8.37
C TRP A 251 26.16 -24.63 -9.45
N GLN A 252 25.84 -23.98 -10.57
CA GLN A 252 26.81 -23.75 -11.65
C GLN A 252 27.93 -22.81 -11.21
N ILE A 253 27.59 -21.72 -10.50
CA ILE A 253 28.57 -20.80 -9.93
C ILE A 253 29.50 -21.56 -8.98
N ALA A 254 28.96 -22.34 -8.04
CA ALA A 254 29.75 -23.09 -7.05
C ALA A 254 30.67 -24.14 -7.66
N ASN A 255 30.37 -24.64 -8.86
CA ASN A 255 31.15 -25.66 -9.56
C ASN A 255 31.99 -25.10 -10.73
N ASN A 256 32.02 -23.78 -10.92
CA ASN A 256 32.64 -23.13 -12.08
C ASN A 256 32.24 -23.79 -13.41
N TYR A 257 30.96 -24.13 -13.51
CA TYR A 257 30.38 -24.86 -14.63
C TYR A 257 29.34 -24.00 -15.33
N THR A 258 29.82 -22.97 -16.00
CA THR A 258 29.00 -21.99 -16.72
C THR A 258 29.39 -21.93 -18.19
N ASN A 259 28.49 -21.40 -19.02
CA ASN A 259 28.76 -21.12 -20.43
C ASN A 259 29.09 -19.63 -20.62
N PRO A 260 30.35 -19.25 -20.94
CA PRO A 260 30.74 -17.86 -21.11
C PRO A 260 29.87 -17.08 -22.11
N MET A 261 29.44 -17.71 -23.21
CA MET A 261 28.57 -17.07 -24.20
C MET A 261 27.23 -16.62 -23.59
N GLN A 262 26.69 -17.41 -22.65
CA GLN A 262 25.44 -17.05 -21.96
C GLN A 262 25.70 -15.95 -20.92
N ILE A 263 26.85 -15.98 -20.25
CA ILE A 263 27.22 -14.94 -19.28
C ILE A 263 27.47 -13.60 -19.97
N ASP A 264 28.12 -13.59 -21.14
CA ASP A 264 28.32 -12.38 -21.95
C ASP A 264 27.00 -11.72 -22.37
N ALA A 265 25.93 -12.50 -22.53
CA ALA A 265 24.59 -11.97 -22.78
C ALA A 265 23.89 -11.44 -21.51
N ILE A 266 24.12 -12.07 -20.36
CA ILE A 266 23.52 -11.67 -19.07
C ILE A 266 24.15 -10.39 -18.52
N LEU A 267 25.48 -10.29 -18.55
CA LEU A 267 26.24 -9.24 -17.86
C LEU A 267 25.85 -7.81 -18.26
N PRO A 268 25.67 -7.47 -19.55
CA PRO A 268 25.24 -6.13 -19.96
C PRO A 268 23.87 -5.76 -19.39
N VAL A 269 22.91 -6.69 -19.40
CA VAL A 269 21.54 -6.48 -18.90
C VAL A 269 21.55 -6.20 -17.40
N ILE A 270 22.32 -6.98 -16.63
CA ILE A 270 22.46 -6.77 -15.19
C ILE A 270 23.17 -5.44 -14.88
N SER A 271 24.18 -5.08 -15.68
CA SER A 271 24.91 -3.82 -15.53
C SER A 271 24.01 -2.61 -15.81
N GLU A 272 23.17 -2.67 -16.84
CA GLU A 272 22.19 -1.62 -17.15
C GLU A 272 21.17 -1.45 -16.03
N LEU A 273 20.59 -2.54 -15.52
CA LEU A 273 19.68 -2.51 -14.37
C LEU A 273 20.34 -1.90 -13.12
N LEU A 274 21.62 -2.18 -12.89
CA LEU A 274 22.36 -1.64 -11.75
C LEU A 274 22.59 -0.12 -11.87
N ILE A 275 22.82 0.38 -13.08
CA ILE A 275 22.91 1.82 -13.37
C ILE A 275 21.54 2.46 -13.12
N GLU A 276 20.48 1.87 -13.69
CA GLU A 276 19.12 2.40 -13.59
C GLU A 276 18.63 2.48 -12.13
N VAL A 277 18.81 1.41 -11.34
CA VAL A 277 18.40 1.43 -9.91
C VAL A 277 19.20 2.46 -9.11
N THR A 278 20.46 2.71 -9.47
CA THR A 278 21.28 3.74 -8.83
C THR A 278 20.78 5.14 -9.18
N SER A 279 20.38 5.37 -10.44
CA SER A 279 19.78 6.64 -10.87
C SER A 279 18.44 6.90 -10.17
N ILE A 280 17.58 5.88 -10.07
CA ILE A 280 16.30 5.97 -9.35
C ILE A 280 16.53 6.26 -7.86
N GLU A 281 17.50 5.60 -7.23
CA GLU A 281 17.86 5.85 -5.82
C GLU A 281 18.23 7.32 -5.59
N ASN A 282 19.13 7.86 -6.42
CA ASN A 282 19.58 9.25 -6.30
C ASN A 282 18.43 10.23 -6.54
N TYR A 283 17.61 9.97 -7.56
CA TYR A 283 16.43 10.78 -7.87
C TYR A 283 15.41 10.78 -6.72
N LEU A 284 15.08 9.61 -6.17
CA LEU A 284 14.15 9.50 -5.05
C LEU A 284 14.69 10.18 -3.80
N LYS A 285 15.96 9.98 -3.44
CA LYS A 285 16.58 10.65 -2.28
C LYS A 285 16.47 12.17 -2.39
N ALA A 286 16.83 12.75 -3.54
CA ALA A 286 16.79 14.19 -3.74
C ALA A 286 15.38 14.80 -3.64
N ASN A 287 14.35 14.04 -3.99
CA ASN A 287 12.95 14.51 -3.94
C ASN A 287 12.26 14.18 -2.61
N LEU A 288 12.60 13.06 -1.97
CA LEU A 288 12.04 12.66 -0.68
C LEU A 288 12.50 13.57 0.46
N ASP A 289 13.76 14.04 0.42
CA ASP A 289 14.35 14.94 1.42
C ASP A 289 13.56 16.25 1.62
N GLN A 290 12.78 16.64 0.61
CA GLN A 290 11.95 17.84 0.64
C GLN A 290 10.68 17.68 1.49
N LEU A 291 10.21 16.44 1.72
CA LEU A 291 8.90 16.15 2.34
C LEU A 291 8.96 15.16 3.51
N TYR A 292 10.02 14.37 3.63
CA TYR A 292 10.12 13.28 4.60
C TYR A 292 11.39 13.39 5.43
N PHE A 293 11.28 12.97 6.70
CA PHE A 293 12.43 12.87 7.59
C PHE A 293 13.42 11.79 7.13
N ASN A 294 14.71 11.99 7.40
CA ASN A 294 15.78 11.07 7.04
C ASN A 294 15.52 9.61 7.45
N HIS A 295 14.99 9.36 8.64
CA HIS A 295 14.69 8.00 9.10
C HIS A 295 13.65 7.28 8.20
N THR A 296 12.66 8.01 7.70
CA THR A 296 11.67 7.49 6.74
C THR A 296 12.34 7.18 5.41
N ILE A 297 13.22 8.06 4.94
CA ILE A 297 13.97 7.88 3.69
C ILE A 297 14.88 6.65 3.80
N ASP A 298 15.62 6.54 4.90
CA ASP A 298 16.49 5.40 5.17
C ASP A 298 15.73 4.08 5.20
N GLU A 299 14.56 4.04 5.85
CA GLU A 299 13.67 2.86 5.84
C GLU A 299 13.23 2.51 4.41
N LEU A 300 12.74 3.49 3.63
CA LEU A 300 12.25 3.27 2.27
C LEU A 300 13.36 2.77 1.34
N ILE A 301 14.52 3.41 1.36
CA ILE A 301 15.67 3.03 0.53
C ILE A 301 16.19 1.64 0.95
N GLY A 302 16.35 1.43 2.27
CA GLY A 302 16.80 0.18 2.86
C GLY A 302 15.89 -1.00 2.55
N THR A 303 14.58 -0.76 2.48
CA THR A 303 13.58 -1.79 2.20
C THR A 303 13.41 -2.07 0.71
N LEU A 304 13.33 -1.01 -0.11
CA LEU A 304 12.84 -1.12 -1.49
C LEU A 304 13.94 -1.20 -2.54
N ILE A 305 15.11 -0.59 -2.27
CA ILE A 305 16.17 -0.38 -3.26
C ILE A 305 17.42 -1.16 -2.90
N VAL A 306 17.89 -1.08 -1.66
CA VAL A 306 19.15 -1.73 -1.23
C VAL A 306 19.18 -3.23 -1.53
N PRO A 307 18.13 -4.03 -1.26
CA PRO A 307 18.16 -5.47 -1.53
C PRO A 307 18.29 -5.78 -3.04
N VAL A 308 17.59 -5.02 -3.88
CA VAL A 308 17.66 -5.17 -5.35
C VAL A 308 19.07 -4.82 -5.84
N LYS A 309 19.63 -3.71 -5.37
CA LYS A 309 20.96 -3.24 -5.75
C LYS A 309 22.06 -4.20 -5.30
N GLN A 310 21.95 -4.75 -4.09
CA GLN A 310 22.89 -5.75 -3.58
C GLN A 310 22.83 -7.04 -4.41
N HIS A 311 21.63 -7.53 -4.73
CA HIS A 311 21.50 -8.74 -5.54
C HIS A 311 22.05 -8.54 -6.96
N LEU A 312 21.76 -7.41 -7.61
CA LEU A 312 22.33 -7.09 -8.94
C LEU A 312 23.87 -6.99 -8.91
N ARG A 313 24.45 -6.41 -7.85
CA ARG A 313 25.90 -6.39 -7.66
C ARG A 313 26.49 -7.78 -7.51
N GLN A 314 25.81 -8.66 -6.77
CA GLN A 314 26.22 -10.05 -6.59
C GLN A 314 26.21 -10.79 -7.94
N ILE A 315 25.10 -10.75 -8.67
CA ILE A 315 24.98 -11.39 -9.99
C ILE A 315 26.07 -10.87 -10.94
N LYS A 316 26.31 -9.55 -10.95
CA LYS A 316 27.36 -8.95 -11.78
C LYS A 316 28.75 -9.49 -11.43
N ALA A 317 29.09 -9.54 -10.14
CA ALA A 317 30.37 -10.06 -9.68
C ALA A 317 30.54 -11.55 -10.02
N ASP A 318 29.47 -12.33 -9.92
CA ASP A 318 29.46 -13.74 -10.32
C ASP A 318 29.70 -13.89 -11.83
N CYS A 319 29.04 -13.09 -12.66
CA CYS A 319 29.29 -13.05 -14.11
C CYS A 319 30.76 -12.74 -14.42
N GLU A 320 31.30 -11.66 -13.86
CA GLU A 320 32.69 -11.23 -14.10
C GLU A 320 33.70 -12.32 -13.67
N THR A 321 33.44 -12.95 -12.53
CA THR A 321 34.27 -14.05 -12.00
C THR A 321 34.23 -15.26 -12.93
N GLN A 322 33.05 -15.68 -13.38
CA GLN A 322 32.90 -16.84 -14.25
C GLN A 322 33.46 -16.60 -15.66
N LEU A 323 33.35 -15.37 -16.19
CA LEU A 323 34.01 -15.00 -17.45
C LEU A 323 35.53 -15.07 -17.33
N ALA A 324 36.10 -14.61 -16.21
CA ALA A 324 37.53 -14.73 -15.95
C ALA A 324 38.01 -16.20 -15.88
N PHE A 325 37.13 -17.13 -15.49
CA PHE A 325 37.44 -18.56 -15.48
C PHE A 325 37.35 -19.26 -16.84
N GLY A 326 36.67 -18.68 -17.84
CA GLY A 326 36.52 -19.20 -19.20
C GLY A 326 35.66 -20.48 -19.31
N CYS A 327 35.64 -21.10 -20.49
CA CYS A 327 34.89 -22.35 -20.74
C CYS A 327 35.51 -23.52 -19.97
N ARG A 328 34.68 -24.31 -19.26
CA ARG A 328 35.13 -25.54 -18.59
C ARG A 328 34.22 -26.73 -18.88
N VAL A 329 34.84 -27.86 -19.24
CA VAL A 329 34.15 -29.15 -19.41
C VAL A 329 34.44 -30.01 -18.18
N ARG A 330 33.39 -30.53 -17.56
CA ARG A 330 33.50 -31.38 -16.35
C ARG A 330 34.37 -32.60 -16.66
N GLY A 331 35.44 -32.79 -15.87
CA GLY A 331 36.36 -33.94 -16.01
C GLY A 331 37.58 -33.73 -16.91
N SER A 332 37.83 -32.51 -17.39
CA SER A 332 39.07 -32.18 -18.13
C SER A 332 39.91 -31.16 -17.36
N LEU A 333 41.20 -31.50 -17.12
CA LEU A 333 42.22 -30.53 -16.70
C LEU A 333 42.28 -29.39 -17.74
N PRO A 334 42.66 -28.16 -17.34
CA PRO A 334 42.60 -26.99 -18.22
C PRO A 334 43.39 -27.26 -19.50
N CYS A 335 42.69 -27.39 -20.62
CA CYS A 335 43.31 -27.42 -21.95
C CYS A 335 43.92 -26.03 -22.20
N GLN A 336 45.24 -25.94 -22.11
CA GLN A 336 46.00 -24.88 -22.77
C GLN A 336 45.88 -25.09 -24.28
N VAL A 337 44.80 -24.60 -24.90
CA VAL A 337 44.75 -24.48 -26.36
C VAL A 337 45.46 -23.19 -26.73
N GLY A 338 46.77 -23.30 -26.93
CA GLY A 338 47.53 -22.29 -27.65
C GLY A 338 47.06 -22.25 -29.09
N PHE A 339 46.41 -21.15 -29.49
CA PHE A 339 46.22 -20.83 -30.91
C PHE A 339 47.59 -20.53 -31.51
N ASN A 340 48.22 -21.52 -32.14
CA ASN A 340 49.27 -21.27 -33.11
C ASN A 340 48.61 -20.98 -34.45
N MET A 341 48.61 -19.70 -34.84
CA MET A 341 48.36 -19.31 -36.23
C MET A 341 49.47 -19.88 -37.12
N ARG A 342 49.06 -20.62 -38.16
CA ARG A 342 49.72 -20.63 -39.47
C ARG A 342 48.65 -20.46 -40.52
#